data_AF-A0A8R7RBR8-F1
#
_entry.id   AF-A0A8R7RBR8-F1
#
_cell.length_a   1.000
_cell.length_b   1.000
_cell.length_c   1.000
_cell.angle_alpha   90.00
_cell.angle_beta   90.00
_cell.angle_gamma   90.00
#
_symmetry.space_group_name_H-M   'P 1'
#
loop_
_entity.id
_entity.type
_entity.pdbx_description
1 polymer ?
#
loop_
_entity_poly.entity_id
_entity_poly.type
_entity_poly.pdbx_seq_one_letter_code
_entity_poly.pdbx_strand_id
1 'polypeptide(L)'
;MGLSLNIDMSSTAFVEPLPVIDFAAQILGKDVMSRPLSDANRVRIKKALHDLKVEITHRGSLRRKYRVFGLTAQPTHELIFPIDDEVKSVVEYFKEMYGFTIKQPHLPCLLVGNQKKPNYLPMEVCKIVEGQRYKKRLNEKQITSLLKVTCQRPGDKEMDIRRTVHKNGYDQDPYAKEFGINISDKLTSIEARVLPAPWLKYHDTGKESECLPRVGQWDMKNKKVVNGCTVNHWASINFSRSVQESTASGFCQELAQTCKLLGMEFNSEPAIPMYSARPEQAVQALKHVYNAALKKPKGKELELLLVILPDNNGALYGDIKRICETELGIMSQCCLAKHVFKICKRYLANVSLKINVKMGGRNTVLLDAVSRRIPLVSDVPTIIFGADVTHPETREDTSPSIAAVVASQDWPEVTKYAGLVCAQAYRQELIQDLYKTWHDPQRGTVTGGMIRELLISFRKATGQKPLRIIFYRDGVSAGQFHQVLLYELDAIRKACASLEPNYQPPVTFVIVQKRHHTKLFANNHNDKSSTDKSGNILPGTVVDSKICHPTQFDFYLCSHAGIQGTSKPAHYHVLWDENNFMADEMQTLTNNLCYTYVRCTRSVSVGNFFLLALLLNTLTLST
;
A
#
# COMPACT_ATOMS: atom_id res chain seq x y z
N MET A 1 -29.70 20.49 -0.02
CA MET A 1 -29.64 19.05 0.27
C MET A 1 -29.47 18.90 1.78
N GLY A 2 -30.17 17.95 2.42
CA GLY A 2 -30.12 17.76 3.87
C GLY A 2 -29.05 16.75 4.29
N LEU A 3 -29.22 16.15 5.46
CA LEU A 3 -28.39 15.05 5.96
C LEU A 3 -28.35 13.88 4.97
N SER A 4 -27.20 13.20 4.87
CA SER A 4 -27.00 12.05 3.98
C SER A 4 -26.59 10.82 4.77
N LEU A 5 -27.20 9.67 4.47
CA LEU A 5 -26.82 8.36 5.01
C LEU A 5 -25.93 7.63 4.00
N ASN A 6 -24.65 7.48 4.30
CA ASN A 6 -23.67 6.81 3.43
C ASN A 6 -23.60 5.31 3.74
N ILE A 7 -23.99 4.47 2.76
CA ILE A 7 -24.02 3.02 2.90
C ILE A 7 -23.10 2.40 1.83
N ASP A 8 -22.18 1.55 2.27
CA ASP A 8 -21.32 0.74 1.39
C ASP A 8 -21.29 -0.71 1.88
N MET A 9 -21.07 -1.63 0.94
CA MET A 9 -20.91 -3.05 1.21
C MET A 9 -19.44 -3.34 1.57
N SER A 10 -19.24 -4.14 2.62
CA SER A 10 -17.91 -4.60 3.01
C SER A 10 -17.89 -6.11 3.27
N SER A 11 -16.72 -6.71 3.12
CA SER A 11 -16.51 -8.13 3.40
C SER A 11 -15.26 -8.31 4.24
N THR A 12 -15.30 -9.25 5.17
CA THR A 12 -14.15 -9.60 6.01
C THR A 12 -14.16 -11.09 6.29
N ALA A 13 -12.99 -11.64 6.63
CA ALA A 13 -12.85 -13.06 6.92
C ALA A 13 -13.29 -13.37 8.35
N PHE A 14 -14.03 -14.46 8.52
CA PHE A 14 -14.41 -15.03 9.81
C PHE A 14 -13.84 -16.44 9.93
N VAL A 15 -13.55 -16.86 11.16
CA VAL A 15 -13.19 -18.25 11.45
C VAL A 15 -14.45 -19.10 11.34
N GLU A 16 -14.36 -20.20 10.60
CA GLU A 16 -15.47 -21.15 10.48
C GLU A 16 -15.78 -21.81 11.84
N PRO A 17 -17.06 -21.94 12.22
CA PRO A 17 -17.47 -22.53 13.50
C PRO A 17 -17.44 -24.06 13.46
N LEU A 18 -16.26 -24.63 13.26
CA LEU A 18 -16.04 -26.08 13.14
C LEU A 18 -15.79 -26.76 14.51
N PRO A 19 -16.04 -28.07 14.64
CA PRO A 19 -15.42 -28.88 15.68
C PRO A 19 -13.89 -28.67 15.67
N VAL A 20 -13.29 -28.60 16.86
CA VAL A 20 -11.86 -28.26 16.99
C VAL A 20 -10.95 -29.27 16.30
N ILE A 21 -11.37 -30.54 16.26
CA ILE A 21 -10.69 -31.61 15.53
C ILE A 21 -10.70 -31.34 14.02
N ASP A 22 -11.85 -31.02 13.45
CA ASP A 22 -11.99 -30.75 12.01
C ASP A 22 -11.18 -29.51 11.62
N PHE A 23 -11.19 -28.49 12.48
CA PHE A 23 -10.34 -27.32 12.32
C PHE A 23 -8.85 -27.68 12.34
N ALA A 24 -8.41 -28.56 13.24
CA ALA A 24 -7.04 -29.04 13.28
C ALA A 24 -6.66 -29.81 12.01
N ALA A 25 -7.56 -30.66 11.50
CA ALA A 25 -7.38 -31.37 10.23
C ALA A 25 -7.23 -30.40 9.05
N GLN A 26 -8.09 -29.38 8.96
CA GLN A 26 -8.01 -28.35 7.92
C GLN A 26 -6.70 -27.55 7.96
N ILE A 27 -6.23 -27.17 9.15
CA ILE A 27 -4.97 -26.43 9.32
C ILE A 27 -3.75 -27.25 8.86
N LEU A 28 -3.77 -28.57 9.07
CA LEU A 28 -2.68 -29.45 8.69
C LEU A 28 -2.79 -30.02 7.28
N GLY A 29 -3.98 -29.99 6.68
CA GLY A 29 -4.26 -30.58 5.35
C GLY A 29 -4.12 -32.10 5.32
N LYS A 30 -4.36 -32.77 6.44
CA LYS A 30 -4.24 -34.23 6.60
C LYS A 30 -5.14 -34.73 7.73
N ASP A 31 -5.33 -36.04 7.78
CA ASP A 31 -6.01 -36.68 8.90
C ASP A 31 -5.24 -36.52 10.21
N VAL A 32 -5.98 -36.18 11.27
CA VAL A 32 -5.49 -36.02 12.65
C VAL A 32 -6.10 -37.05 13.59
N MET A 33 -7.04 -37.88 13.12
CA MET A 33 -7.81 -38.82 13.95
C MET A 33 -7.09 -40.14 14.17
N SER A 34 -6.18 -40.51 13.28
CA SER A 34 -5.53 -41.84 13.28
C SER A 34 -4.16 -41.89 13.94
N ARG A 35 -3.49 -40.75 14.17
CA ARG A 35 -2.08 -40.73 14.63
C ARG A 35 -1.80 -39.57 15.59
N PRO A 36 -0.86 -39.76 16.56
CA PRO A 36 -0.35 -38.68 17.39
C PRO A 36 0.21 -37.51 16.57
N LEU A 37 0.05 -36.30 17.12
CA LEU A 37 0.58 -35.09 16.51
C LEU A 37 2.08 -34.96 16.81
N SER A 38 2.91 -34.79 15.77
CA SER A 38 4.29 -34.32 16.00
C SER A 38 4.31 -32.92 16.60
N ASP A 39 5.39 -32.57 17.32
CA ASP A 39 5.51 -31.26 17.96
C ASP A 39 5.36 -30.09 16.98
N ALA A 40 5.91 -30.21 15.76
CA ALA A 40 5.76 -29.20 14.73
C ALA A 40 4.28 -28.95 14.35
N ASN A 41 3.48 -30.03 14.26
CA ASN A 41 2.05 -29.93 13.97
C ASN A 41 1.27 -29.38 15.17
N ARG A 42 1.61 -29.81 16.38
CA ARG A 42 1.03 -29.29 17.62
C ARG A 42 1.26 -27.80 17.78
N VAL A 43 2.47 -27.31 17.50
CA VAL A 43 2.80 -25.87 17.53
C VAL A 43 2.00 -25.10 16.47
N ARG A 44 1.82 -25.67 15.26
CA ARG A 44 0.97 -25.06 14.23
C ARG A 44 -0.48 -24.92 14.67
N ILE A 45 -1.08 -25.98 15.20
CA ILE A 45 -2.47 -25.95 15.71
C ILE A 45 -2.60 -25.00 16.89
N LYS A 46 -1.65 -25.04 17.85
CA LYS A 46 -1.58 -24.11 18.98
C LYS A 46 -1.62 -22.66 18.49
N LYS A 47 -0.76 -22.31 17.52
CA LYS A 47 -0.74 -20.96 16.93
C LYS A 47 -2.07 -20.60 16.26
N ALA A 48 -2.74 -21.56 15.61
CA ALA A 48 -4.02 -21.33 14.94
C ALA A 48 -5.17 -21.09 15.93
N LEU A 49 -5.25 -21.89 17.01
CA LEU A 49 -6.31 -21.83 18.02
C LEU A 49 -6.11 -20.74 19.09
N HIS A 50 -4.89 -20.24 19.26
CA HIS A 50 -4.59 -19.23 20.26
C HIS A 50 -5.49 -17.99 20.10
N ASP A 51 -6.11 -17.57 21.22
CA ASP A 51 -7.04 -16.44 21.35
C ASP A 51 -8.43 -16.67 20.72
N LEU A 52 -8.70 -17.86 20.17
CA LEU A 52 -10.05 -18.23 19.72
C LEU A 52 -10.93 -18.65 20.89
N LYS A 53 -12.22 -18.31 20.80
CA LYS A 53 -13.28 -18.80 21.68
C LYS A 53 -13.80 -20.13 21.16
N VAL A 54 -13.89 -21.11 22.06
CA VAL A 54 -14.52 -22.41 21.83
C VAL A 54 -15.69 -22.57 22.81
N GLU A 55 -16.70 -23.32 22.41
CA GLU A 55 -17.79 -23.75 23.27
C GLU A 55 -17.72 -25.25 23.51
N ILE A 56 -18.09 -25.67 24.72
CA ILE A 56 -18.14 -27.09 25.07
C ILE A 56 -19.38 -27.76 24.50
N THR A 57 -19.24 -29.04 24.13
CA THR A 57 -20.33 -29.82 23.51
C THR A 57 -20.79 -31.03 24.32
N HIS A 58 -20.04 -31.43 25.35
CA HIS A 58 -20.30 -32.63 26.15
C HIS A 58 -21.40 -32.48 27.23
N ARG A 59 -21.89 -31.26 27.50
CA ARG A 59 -22.87 -30.99 28.58
C ARG A 59 -24.30 -30.72 28.08
N GLY A 60 -24.68 -31.31 26.95
CA GLY A 60 -26.03 -31.16 26.38
C GLY A 60 -26.37 -29.70 26.03
N SER A 61 -27.33 -29.11 26.76
CA SER A 61 -27.81 -27.73 26.55
C SER A 61 -26.84 -26.65 27.03
N LEU A 62 -25.93 -26.96 27.96
CA LEU A 62 -25.00 -25.98 28.51
C LEU A 62 -23.79 -25.77 27.58
N ARG A 63 -23.82 -24.68 26.80
CA ARG A 63 -22.75 -24.28 25.84
C ARG A 63 -21.81 -23.23 26.43
N ARG A 64 -21.08 -23.61 27.49
CA ARG A 64 -20.12 -22.68 28.12
C ARG A 64 -18.97 -22.36 27.15
N LYS A 65 -18.63 -21.07 27.06
CA LYS A 65 -17.59 -20.54 26.17
C LYS A 65 -16.29 -20.31 26.92
N TYR A 66 -15.18 -20.64 26.28
CA TYR A 66 -13.83 -20.51 26.82
C TYR A 66 -12.90 -19.93 25.78
N ARG A 67 -11.92 -19.13 26.20
CA ARG A 67 -10.85 -18.64 25.33
C ARG A 67 -9.63 -19.54 25.45
N VAL A 68 -9.12 -20.01 24.31
CA VAL A 68 -7.96 -20.90 24.24
C VAL A 68 -6.68 -20.08 24.31
N PHE A 69 -5.78 -20.45 25.22
CA PHE A 69 -4.45 -19.84 25.31
C PHE A 69 -3.32 -20.83 24.96
N GLY A 70 -3.62 -22.12 24.84
CA GLY A 70 -2.60 -23.10 24.46
C GLY A 70 -3.14 -24.50 24.22
N LEU A 71 -2.20 -25.41 23.99
CA LEU A 71 -2.41 -26.86 23.92
C LEU A 71 -1.45 -27.53 24.90
N THR A 72 -1.87 -28.66 25.47
CA THR A 72 -0.99 -29.50 26.29
C THR A 72 0.19 -30.03 25.46
N ALA A 73 1.29 -30.38 26.14
CA ALA A 73 2.39 -31.11 25.51
C ALA A 73 2.08 -32.60 25.41
N GLN A 74 1.51 -33.15 26.48
CA GLN A 74 1.10 -34.54 26.58
C GLN A 74 -0.29 -34.79 25.94
N PRO A 75 -0.53 -36.01 25.45
CA PRO A 75 -1.82 -36.45 24.93
C PRO A 75 -2.86 -36.60 26.06
N THR A 76 -4.14 -36.58 25.71
CA THR A 76 -5.25 -36.58 26.68
C THR A 76 -5.24 -37.76 27.66
N HIS A 77 -4.83 -38.96 27.23
CA HIS A 77 -4.74 -40.14 28.12
C HIS A 77 -3.63 -40.06 29.17
N GLU A 78 -2.59 -39.26 28.95
CA GLU A 78 -1.51 -39.08 29.92
C GLU A 78 -1.78 -37.93 30.89
N LEU A 79 -2.82 -37.13 30.65
CA LEU A 79 -3.12 -35.97 31.48
C LEU A 79 -3.87 -36.37 32.74
N ILE A 80 -3.30 -36.00 33.88
CA ILE A 80 -3.88 -36.13 35.21
C ILE A 80 -4.03 -34.77 35.87
N PHE A 81 -5.02 -34.61 36.74
CA PHE A 81 -5.24 -33.37 37.47
C PHE A 81 -5.90 -33.63 38.83
N PRO A 82 -5.66 -32.76 39.84
CA PRO A 82 -6.24 -32.92 41.16
C PRO A 82 -7.70 -32.47 41.21
N ILE A 83 -8.56 -33.28 41.83
CA ILE A 83 -9.95 -33.01 42.20
C ILE A 83 -10.12 -33.46 43.66
N ASP A 84 -10.51 -32.54 44.55
CA ASP A 84 -10.96 -32.84 45.92
C ASP A 84 -10.13 -33.94 46.63
N ASP A 85 -8.81 -33.73 46.68
CA ASP A 85 -7.77 -34.61 47.27
C ASP A 85 -7.44 -35.93 46.53
N GLU A 86 -8.11 -36.21 45.41
CA GLU A 86 -7.77 -37.30 44.49
C GLU A 86 -7.12 -36.78 43.20
N VAL A 87 -6.33 -37.64 42.56
CA VAL A 87 -5.78 -37.38 41.22
C VAL A 87 -6.50 -38.28 40.22
N LYS A 88 -7.15 -37.67 39.22
CA LYS A 88 -7.85 -38.40 38.16
C LYS A 88 -7.29 -38.07 36.80
N SER A 89 -7.33 -39.03 35.88
CA SER A 89 -7.04 -38.73 34.48
C SER A 89 -8.18 -37.95 33.83
N VAL A 90 -7.86 -37.17 32.80
CA VAL A 90 -8.88 -36.46 32.00
C VAL A 90 -9.86 -37.45 31.37
N VAL A 91 -9.40 -38.62 30.94
CA VAL A 91 -10.25 -39.64 30.31
C VAL A 91 -11.25 -40.23 31.32
N GLU A 92 -10.80 -40.62 32.51
CA GLU A 92 -11.67 -41.15 33.57
C GLU A 92 -12.69 -40.10 34.01
N TYR A 93 -12.23 -38.87 34.26
CA TYR A 93 -13.10 -37.78 34.69
C TYR A 93 -14.24 -37.53 33.69
N PHE A 94 -13.95 -37.50 32.39
CA PHE A 94 -14.99 -37.27 31.38
C PHE A 94 -15.98 -38.44 31.26
N LYS A 95 -15.51 -39.67 31.46
CA LYS A 95 -16.35 -40.87 31.44
C LYS A 95 -17.26 -40.92 32.67
N GLU A 96 -16.73 -40.69 33.86
CA GLU A 96 -17.47 -40.75 35.13
C GLU A 96 -18.45 -39.58 35.28
N MET A 97 -18.00 -38.34 35.05
CA MET A 97 -18.81 -37.16 35.35
C MET A 97 -19.81 -36.80 34.26
N TYR A 98 -19.52 -37.14 33.00
CA TYR A 98 -20.36 -36.74 31.86
C TYR A 98 -20.84 -37.91 31.01
N GLY A 99 -20.46 -39.16 31.34
CA GLY A 99 -20.76 -40.31 30.49
C GLY A 99 -20.10 -40.23 29.11
N PHE A 100 -19.07 -39.39 28.93
CA PHE A 100 -18.47 -39.12 27.62
C PHE A 100 -17.22 -39.97 27.43
N THR A 101 -17.23 -40.88 26.46
CA THR A 101 -16.06 -41.69 26.10
C THR A 101 -15.24 -40.99 25.02
N ILE A 102 -14.03 -40.56 25.38
CA ILE A 102 -13.06 -39.91 24.49
C ILE A 102 -12.53 -40.94 23.49
N LYS A 103 -12.73 -40.70 22.19
CA LYS A 103 -12.38 -41.65 21.11
C LYS A 103 -10.96 -41.43 20.56
N GLN A 104 -10.40 -40.24 20.70
CA GLN A 104 -9.08 -39.81 20.22
C GLN A 104 -8.22 -39.33 21.39
N PRO A 105 -7.95 -40.22 22.38
CA PRO A 105 -7.20 -39.85 23.58
C PRO A 105 -5.73 -39.53 23.31
N HIS A 106 -5.21 -39.83 22.11
CA HIS A 106 -3.85 -39.47 21.68
C HIS A 106 -3.70 -38.00 21.27
N LEU A 107 -4.81 -37.26 21.10
CA LEU A 107 -4.78 -35.83 20.83
C LEU A 107 -4.54 -35.03 22.12
N PRO A 108 -3.90 -33.86 22.05
CA PRO A 108 -3.71 -32.99 23.22
C PRO A 108 -5.00 -32.27 23.62
N CYS A 109 -5.07 -31.83 24.87
CA CYS A 109 -6.16 -30.98 25.35
C CYS A 109 -5.93 -29.50 25.02
N LEU A 110 -7.02 -28.75 24.88
CA LEU A 110 -7.03 -27.30 24.90
C LEU A 110 -6.77 -26.81 26.32
N LEU A 111 -5.90 -25.80 26.44
CA LEU A 111 -5.68 -25.05 27.66
C LEU A 111 -6.57 -23.82 27.65
N VAL A 112 -7.51 -23.77 28.61
CA VAL A 112 -8.48 -22.68 28.74
C VAL A 112 -8.64 -22.23 30.20
N GLY A 113 -9.27 -21.07 30.40
CA GLY A 113 -9.52 -20.53 31.74
C GLY A 113 -8.30 -19.79 32.29
N ASN A 114 -7.94 -20.05 33.55
CA ASN A 114 -6.83 -19.38 34.23
C ASN A 114 -5.48 -19.93 33.74
N GLN A 115 -4.53 -19.07 33.39
CA GLN A 115 -3.20 -19.50 32.95
C GLN A 115 -2.37 -20.20 34.03
N LYS A 116 -2.56 -19.84 35.31
CA LYS A 116 -1.87 -20.46 36.45
C LYS A 116 -2.47 -21.81 36.85
N LYS A 117 -3.78 -21.99 36.64
CA LYS A 117 -4.51 -23.24 36.88
C LYS A 117 -5.40 -23.52 35.66
N PRO A 118 -4.82 -24.05 34.56
CA PRO A 118 -5.55 -24.33 33.34
C PRO A 118 -6.65 -25.36 33.56
N ASN A 119 -7.76 -25.19 32.84
CA ASN A 119 -8.70 -26.27 32.61
C ASN A 119 -8.28 -27.02 31.33
N TYR A 120 -8.27 -28.35 31.40
CA TYR A 120 -8.01 -29.22 30.26
C TYR A 120 -9.33 -29.57 29.59
N LEU A 121 -9.48 -29.22 28.30
CA LEU A 121 -10.63 -29.63 27.50
C LEU A 121 -10.16 -30.50 26.32
N PRO A 122 -10.60 -31.77 26.23
CA PRO A 122 -10.35 -32.60 25.05
C PRO A 122 -10.84 -31.91 23.78
N MET A 123 -10.12 -32.07 22.66
CA MET A 123 -10.51 -31.43 21.39
C MET A 123 -11.89 -31.90 20.89
N GLU A 124 -12.26 -33.16 21.15
CA GLU A 124 -13.55 -33.76 20.75
C GLU A 124 -14.76 -33.03 21.33
N VAL A 125 -14.60 -32.42 22.51
CA VAL A 125 -15.71 -31.80 23.22
C VAL A 125 -15.80 -30.30 23.00
N CYS A 126 -15.08 -29.78 22.01
CA CYS A 126 -14.96 -28.35 21.72
C CYS A 126 -15.34 -28.02 20.28
N LYS A 127 -16.12 -26.95 20.12
CA LYS A 127 -16.47 -26.35 18.82
C LYS A 127 -16.05 -24.88 18.81
N ILE A 128 -15.54 -24.38 17.69
CA ILE A 128 -15.22 -22.96 17.54
C ILE A 128 -16.52 -22.14 17.54
N VAL A 129 -16.55 -21.06 18.32
CA VAL A 129 -17.71 -20.17 18.40
C VAL A 129 -17.85 -19.37 17.10
N GLU A 130 -19.08 -19.22 16.61
CA GLU A 130 -19.38 -18.45 15.40
C GLU A 130 -19.14 -16.94 15.56
N GLY A 131 -19.00 -16.23 14.44
CA GLY A 131 -18.88 -14.76 14.42
C GLY A 131 -17.51 -14.22 14.85
N GLN A 132 -16.50 -15.07 14.92
CA GLN A 132 -15.14 -14.65 15.28
C GLN A 132 -14.36 -14.16 14.06
N ARG A 133 -14.17 -12.84 13.97
CA ARG A 133 -13.40 -12.22 12.88
C ARG A 133 -11.95 -12.73 12.84
N TYR A 134 -11.49 -13.14 11.67
CA TYR A 134 -10.10 -13.53 11.43
C TYR A 134 -9.22 -12.28 11.35
N LYS A 135 -8.30 -12.12 12.31
CA LYS A 135 -7.45 -10.92 12.46
C LYS A 135 -6.05 -11.06 11.88
N LYS A 136 -5.65 -12.26 11.44
CA LYS A 136 -4.30 -12.50 10.90
C LYS A 136 -4.28 -12.20 9.40
N ARG A 137 -3.08 -11.94 8.86
CA ARG A 137 -2.87 -11.79 7.42
C ARG A 137 -3.29 -13.06 6.69
N LEU A 138 -4.13 -12.88 5.67
CA LEU A 138 -4.53 -13.96 4.77
C LEU A 138 -3.36 -14.36 3.87
N ASN A 139 -3.25 -15.64 3.55
CA ASN A 139 -2.28 -16.10 2.56
C ASN A 139 -2.72 -15.73 1.12
N GLU A 140 -1.82 -15.82 0.14
CA GLU A 140 -2.11 -15.41 -1.24
C GLU A 140 -3.33 -16.10 -1.86
N LYS A 141 -3.54 -17.39 -1.56
CA LYS A 141 -4.71 -18.14 -2.04
C LYS A 141 -6.00 -17.58 -1.43
N GLN A 142 -6.00 -17.35 -0.11
CA GLN A 142 -7.13 -16.76 0.61
C GLN A 142 -7.43 -15.32 0.14
N ILE A 143 -6.40 -14.50 -0.06
CA ILE A 143 -6.53 -13.15 -0.62
C ILE A 143 -7.15 -13.24 -2.02
N THR A 144 -6.67 -14.14 -2.86
CA THR A 144 -7.20 -14.33 -4.22
C THR A 144 -8.68 -14.74 -4.19
N SER A 145 -9.07 -15.67 -3.32
CA SER A 145 -10.47 -16.06 -3.14
C SER A 145 -11.33 -14.91 -2.63
N LEU A 146 -10.84 -14.13 -1.65
CA LEU A 146 -11.53 -12.94 -1.16
C LEU A 146 -11.71 -11.90 -2.26
N LEU A 147 -10.68 -11.65 -3.08
CA LEU A 147 -10.74 -10.72 -4.22
C LEU A 147 -11.76 -11.18 -5.27
N LYS A 148 -11.84 -12.48 -5.56
CA LYS A 148 -12.85 -13.01 -6.49
C LYS A 148 -14.29 -12.71 -6.05
N VAL A 149 -14.55 -12.74 -4.74
CA VAL A 149 -15.88 -12.47 -4.19
C VAL A 149 -16.14 -10.97 -4.03
N THR A 150 -15.12 -10.18 -3.68
CA THR A 150 -15.28 -8.75 -3.33
C THR A 150 -15.14 -7.81 -4.51
N CYS A 151 -14.49 -8.22 -5.61
CA CYS A 151 -14.29 -7.40 -6.79
C CYS A 151 -15.56 -7.37 -7.68
N GLN A 152 -16.58 -6.66 -7.23
CA GLN A 152 -17.84 -6.48 -7.95
C GLN A 152 -17.78 -5.31 -8.93
N ARG A 153 -18.34 -5.49 -10.12
CA ARG A 153 -18.50 -4.41 -11.09
C ARG A 153 -19.49 -3.35 -10.57
N PRO A 154 -19.43 -2.11 -11.07
CA PRO A 154 -20.23 -1.00 -10.55
C PRO A 154 -21.74 -1.27 -10.56
N GLY A 155 -22.28 -1.81 -11.65
CA GLY A 155 -23.71 -2.13 -11.73
C GLY A 155 -24.17 -3.19 -10.71
N ASP A 156 -23.39 -4.27 -10.54
CA ASP A 156 -23.68 -5.31 -9.55
C ASP A 156 -23.63 -4.74 -8.13
N LYS A 157 -22.60 -3.93 -7.85
CA LYS A 157 -22.40 -3.31 -6.54
C LYS A 157 -23.50 -2.31 -6.21
N GLU A 158 -23.92 -1.49 -7.18
CA GLU A 158 -25.04 -0.56 -7.02
C GLU A 158 -26.34 -1.33 -6.70
N MET A 159 -26.60 -2.41 -7.43
CA MET A 159 -27.78 -3.26 -7.20
C MET A 159 -27.78 -3.89 -5.80
N ASP A 160 -26.63 -4.39 -5.35
CA ASP A 160 -26.50 -4.99 -4.01
C ASP A 160 -26.68 -3.96 -2.89
N ILE A 161 -26.16 -2.73 -3.06
CA ILE A 161 -26.40 -1.62 -2.11
C ILE A 161 -27.89 -1.31 -2.06
N ARG A 162 -28.55 -1.14 -3.22
CA ARG A 162 -30.00 -0.86 -3.28
C ARG A 162 -30.81 -1.97 -2.63
N ARG A 163 -30.51 -3.24 -2.92
CA ARG A 163 -31.18 -4.40 -2.30
C ARG A 163 -31.01 -4.39 -0.78
N THR A 164 -29.82 -4.03 -0.30
CA THR A 164 -29.54 -3.95 1.15
C THR A 164 -30.34 -2.85 1.82
N VAL A 165 -30.43 -1.65 1.21
CA VAL A 165 -31.25 -0.55 1.72
C VAL A 165 -32.73 -0.96 1.81
N HIS A 166 -33.26 -1.59 0.75
CA HIS A 166 -34.65 -2.06 0.74
C HIS A 166 -34.89 -3.16 1.79
N LYS A 167 -33.96 -4.11 1.92
CA LYS A 167 -34.05 -5.20 2.90
C LYS A 167 -34.01 -4.69 4.35
N ASN A 168 -33.22 -3.66 4.61
CA ASN A 168 -33.08 -3.10 5.95
C ASN A 168 -34.30 -2.27 6.38
N GLY A 169 -35.13 -1.81 5.43
CA GLY A 169 -36.38 -1.11 5.73
C GLY A 169 -36.18 0.11 6.63
N TYR A 170 -35.17 0.94 6.34
CA TYR A 170 -34.80 2.08 7.19
C TYR A 170 -35.93 3.10 7.35
N ASP A 171 -36.83 3.19 6.37
CA ASP A 171 -38.07 3.99 6.41
C ASP A 171 -39.11 3.45 7.41
N GLN A 172 -39.00 2.17 7.78
CA GLN A 172 -39.88 1.47 8.72
C GLN A 172 -39.28 1.34 10.12
N ASP A 173 -38.05 1.81 10.33
CA ASP A 173 -37.36 1.73 11.61
C ASP A 173 -38.15 2.51 12.69
N PRO A 174 -38.56 1.86 13.80
CA PRO A 174 -39.40 2.48 14.82
C PRO A 174 -38.67 3.62 15.54
N TYR A 175 -37.35 3.52 15.69
CA TYR A 175 -36.55 4.58 16.30
C TYR A 175 -36.41 5.76 15.34
N ALA A 176 -36.13 5.54 14.05
CA ALA A 176 -36.06 6.63 13.09
C ALA A 176 -37.36 7.45 13.02
N LYS A 177 -38.51 6.76 13.05
CA LYS A 177 -39.84 7.40 13.06
C LYS A 177 -40.10 8.22 14.32
N GLU A 178 -39.69 7.74 15.49
CA GLU A 178 -39.82 8.47 16.76
C GLU A 178 -39.11 9.84 16.70
N PHE A 179 -37.95 9.90 16.03
CA PHE A 179 -37.19 11.14 15.82
C PHE A 179 -37.63 11.95 14.59
N GLY A 180 -38.71 11.55 13.90
CA GLY A 180 -39.17 12.21 12.68
C GLY A 180 -38.20 12.11 11.49
N ILE A 181 -37.30 11.13 11.52
CA ILE A 181 -36.30 10.90 10.47
C ILE A 181 -36.92 10.06 9.35
N ASN A 182 -36.89 10.58 8.13
CA ASN A 182 -37.28 9.85 6.93
C ASN A 182 -36.06 9.63 6.03
N ILE A 183 -35.81 8.37 5.64
CA ILE A 183 -34.65 7.95 4.85
C ILE A 183 -35.12 7.53 3.46
N SER A 184 -34.62 8.21 2.43
CA SER A 184 -34.86 7.84 1.04
C SER A 184 -34.25 6.47 0.71
N ASP A 185 -35.01 5.63 0.00
CA ASP A 185 -34.58 4.34 -0.56
C ASP A 185 -33.80 4.49 -1.89
N LYS A 186 -33.82 5.70 -2.47
CA LYS A 186 -33.11 6.06 -3.70
C LYS A 186 -31.73 6.65 -3.41
N LEU A 187 -30.78 6.29 -4.27
CA LEU A 187 -29.45 6.91 -4.31
C LEU A 187 -29.55 8.39 -4.71
N THR A 188 -28.72 9.21 -4.09
CA THR A 188 -28.62 10.64 -4.41
C THR A 188 -28.12 10.84 -5.83
N SER A 189 -28.92 11.50 -6.67
CA SER A 189 -28.51 11.91 -8.02
C SER A 189 -27.73 13.21 -7.99
N ILE A 190 -26.52 13.17 -8.52
CA ILE A 190 -25.59 14.29 -8.54
C ILE A 190 -25.17 14.62 -9.97
N GLU A 191 -24.86 15.89 -10.21
CA GLU A 191 -24.20 16.31 -11.43
C GLU A 191 -22.69 16.21 -11.20
N ALA A 192 -21.98 15.69 -12.18
CA ALA A 192 -20.54 15.52 -12.14
C ALA A 192 -19.94 16.06 -13.44
N ARG A 193 -18.71 16.55 -13.36
CA ARG A 193 -17.94 17.03 -14.51
C ARG A 193 -16.85 16.03 -14.82
N VAL A 194 -16.49 15.87 -16.09
CA VAL A 194 -15.33 15.05 -16.48
C VAL A 194 -14.25 15.99 -16.98
N LEU A 195 -13.19 16.15 -16.17
CA LEU A 195 -12.04 16.96 -16.54
C LEU A 195 -11.31 16.34 -17.74
N PRO A 196 -10.84 17.16 -18.70
CA PRO A 196 -10.04 16.67 -19.80
C PRO A 196 -8.72 16.06 -19.29
N ALA A 197 -8.23 15.04 -19.99
CA ALA A 197 -6.88 14.55 -19.75
C ALA A 197 -5.84 15.60 -20.20
N PRO A 198 -4.73 15.77 -19.48
CA PRO A 198 -3.68 16.68 -19.92
C PRO A 198 -2.94 16.12 -21.14
N TRP A 199 -2.40 17.02 -21.95
CA TRP A 199 -1.43 16.65 -22.98
C TRP A 199 -0.09 16.30 -22.33
N LEU A 200 0.47 15.16 -22.75
CA LEU A 200 1.76 14.67 -22.31
C LEU A 200 2.81 14.92 -23.38
N LYS A 201 3.97 15.45 -22.98
CA LYS A 201 5.13 15.64 -23.84
C LYS A 201 6.12 14.50 -23.65
N TYR A 202 6.67 14.07 -24.78
CA TYR A 202 7.74 13.09 -24.97
C TYR A 202 8.83 13.72 -25.84
N HIS A 203 9.93 13.00 -26.08
CA HIS A 203 11.05 13.54 -26.83
C HIS A 203 10.73 13.71 -28.33
N ASP A 204 11.22 14.79 -28.94
CA ASP A 204 10.90 15.17 -30.32
C ASP A 204 11.47 14.22 -31.39
N THR A 205 12.49 13.43 -31.05
CA THR A 205 13.02 12.38 -31.95
C THR A 205 12.19 11.08 -31.94
N GLY A 206 11.13 11.03 -31.13
CA GLY A 206 10.08 10.00 -31.26
C GLY A 206 9.23 10.25 -32.50
N LYS A 207 8.56 9.21 -33.01
CA LYS A 207 7.56 9.38 -34.08
C LYS A 207 6.31 10.13 -33.56
N GLU A 208 6.05 10.01 -32.27
CA GLU A 208 5.02 10.77 -31.54
C GLU A 208 5.71 11.48 -30.37
N SER A 209 5.76 12.81 -30.40
CA SER A 209 6.35 13.64 -29.33
C SER A 209 5.30 14.17 -28.35
N GLU A 210 4.01 14.07 -28.68
CA GLU A 210 2.91 14.50 -27.85
C GLU A 210 1.83 13.41 -27.80
N CYS A 211 1.17 13.26 -26.66
CA CYS A 211 0.18 12.23 -26.45
C CYS A 211 -0.97 12.76 -25.59
N LEU A 212 -2.19 12.63 -26.09
CA LEU A 212 -3.40 12.81 -25.30
C LEU A 212 -3.89 11.45 -24.80
N PRO A 213 -3.87 11.18 -23.48
CA PRO A 213 -4.39 9.95 -22.90
C PRO A 213 -5.86 9.73 -23.24
N ARG A 214 -6.25 8.47 -23.43
CA ARG A 214 -7.65 8.08 -23.66
C ARG A 214 -8.15 7.25 -22.50
N VAL A 215 -9.19 7.71 -21.81
CA VAL A 215 -9.77 7.04 -20.62
C VAL A 215 -8.66 6.68 -19.62
N GLY A 216 -7.83 7.68 -19.29
CA GLY A 216 -6.73 7.55 -18.32
C GLY A 216 -5.61 6.59 -18.73
N GLN A 217 -5.47 6.24 -20.02
CA GLN A 217 -4.48 5.28 -20.49
C GLN A 217 -3.77 5.76 -21.76
N TRP A 218 -2.48 5.40 -21.86
CA TRP A 218 -1.67 5.55 -23.07
C TRP A 218 -0.58 4.45 -23.10
N ASP A 219 0.29 4.47 -24.10
CA ASP A 219 1.43 3.55 -24.19
C ASP A 219 2.70 4.26 -24.67
N MET A 220 3.82 3.54 -24.63
CA MET A 220 5.14 4.02 -25.10
C MET A 220 5.38 3.70 -26.59
N LYS A 221 4.38 3.23 -27.35
CA LYS A 221 4.58 2.95 -28.77
C LYS A 221 4.89 4.27 -29.49
N ASN A 222 5.87 4.23 -30.39
CA ASN A 222 6.33 5.38 -31.19
C ASN A 222 6.94 6.55 -30.39
N LYS A 223 7.10 6.42 -29.07
CA LYS A 223 7.55 7.48 -28.17
C LYS A 223 8.93 7.17 -27.62
N LYS A 224 9.66 8.23 -27.27
CA LYS A 224 10.91 8.16 -26.51
C LYS A 224 10.77 9.02 -25.26
N VAL A 225 11.39 8.59 -24.17
CA VAL A 225 11.35 9.33 -22.89
C VAL A 225 11.90 10.74 -23.06
N VAL A 226 11.33 11.72 -22.36
CA VAL A 226 11.71 13.15 -22.47
C VAL A 226 13.20 13.37 -22.20
N ASN A 227 13.74 12.69 -21.18
CA ASN A 227 15.15 12.69 -20.88
C ASN A 227 15.57 11.27 -20.51
N GLY A 228 16.37 10.64 -21.38
CA GLY A 228 16.93 9.32 -21.17
C GLY A 228 18.15 9.38 -20.26
N CYS A 229 18.20 8.51 -19.25
CA CYS A 229 19.38 8.34 -18.42
C CYS A 229 20.53 7.72 -19.20
N THR A 230 21.75 7.91 -18.69
CA THR A 230 22.94 7.21 -19.14
C THR A 230 23.32 6.13 -18.12
N VAL A 231 23.50 4.89 -18.59
CA VAL A 231 23.93 3.72 -17.82
C VAL A 231 25.05 3.03 -18.59
N ASN A 232 26.29 3.35 -18.23
CA ASN A 232 27.51 2.82 -18.84
C ASN A 232 28.02 1.57 -18.11
N HIS A 233 27.91 1.54 -16.78
CA HIS A 233 28.47 0.48 -15.93
C HIS A 233 27.38 -0.19 -15.12
N TRP A 234 26.91 -1.33 -15.60
CA TRP A 234 25.89 -2.13 -14.92
C TRP A 234 26.32 -3.59 -14.78
N ALA A 235 25.74 -4.30 -13.83
CA ALA A 235 25.99 -5.72 -13.58
C ALA A 235 24.68 -6.44 -13.28
N SER A 236 24.71 -7.77 -13.24
CA SER A 236 23.54 -8.57 -12.93
C SER A 236 23.83 -9.75 -12.00
N ILE A 237 22.88 -10.02 -11.11
CA ILE A 237 22.91 -11.19 -10.21
C ILE A 237 21.63 -12.00 -10.39
N ASN A 238 21.78 -13.32 -10.53
CA ASN A 238 20.69 -14.27 -10.53
C ASN A 238 20.63 -15.07 -9.22
N PHE A 239 19.59 -14.83 -8.42
CA PHE A 239 19.30 -15.59 -7.20
C PHE A 239 18.32 -16.75 -7.41
N SER A 240 17.80 -16.92 -8.64
CA SER A 240 16.80 -17.94 -8.95
C SER A 240 17.44 -19.19 -9.55
N ARG A 241 17.45 -20.30 -8.79
CA ARG A 241 17.99 -21.59 -9.26
C ARG A 241 17.24 -22.17 -10.45
N SER A 242 15.99 -21.77 -10.67
CA SER A 242 15.20 -22.25 -11.81
C SER A 242 15.64 -21.62 -13.12
N VAL A 243 16.27 -20.45 -13.08
CA VAL A 243 16.64 -19.69 -14.27
C VAL A 243 18.11 -19.97 -14.60
N GLN A 244 18.37 -20.51 -15.79
CA GLN A 244 19.73 -20.71 -16.29
C GLN A 244 20.39 -19.35 -16.60
N GLU A 245 21.71 -19.28 -16.43
CA GLU A 245 22.49 -18.05 -16.64
C GLU A 245 22.34 -17.48 -18.05
N SER A 246 22.32 -18.32 -19.08
CA SER A 246 22.12 -17.89 -20.48
C SER A 246 20.76 -17.21 -20.69
N THR A 247 19.70 -17.76 -20.08
CA THR A 247 18.34 -17.22 -20.16
C THR A 247 18.23 -15.89 -19.40
N ALA A 248 18.83 -15.84 -18.22
CA ALA A 248 18.90 -14.63 -17.40
C ALA A 248 19.70 -13.51 -18.10
N SER A 249 20.85 -13.84 -18.68
CA SER A 249 21.68 -12.90 -19.44
C SER A 249 20.95 -12.37 -20.68
N GLY A 250 20.32 -13.26 -21.46
CA GLY A 250 19.51 -12.88 -22.62
C GLY A 250 18.36 -11.93 -22.24
N PHE A 251 17.69 -12.17 -21.11
CA PHE A 251 16.68 -11.23 -20.59
C PHE A 251 17.27 -9.85 -20.25
N CYS A 252 18.44 -9.79 -19.62
CA CYS A 252 19.10 -8.53 -19.31
C CYS A 252 19.51 -7.76 -20.58
N GLN A 253 19.97 -8.46 -21.62
CA GLN A 253 20.29 -7.87 -22.93
C GLN A 253 19.05 -7.30 -23.62
N GLU A 254 17.95 -8.05 -23.66
CA GLU A 254 16.65 -7.57 -24.20
C GLU A 254 16.13 -6.33 -23.44
N LEU A 255 16.31 -6.30 -22.12
CA LEU A 255 15.96 -5.14 -21.30
C LEU A 255 16.84 -3.93 -21.64
N ALA A 256 18.16 -4.12 -21.77
CA ALA A 256 19.09 -3.08 -22.19
C ALA A 256 18.74 -2.52 -23.59
N GLN A 257 18.40 -3.39 -24.54
CA GLN A 257 17.95 -2.99 -25.87
C GLN A 257 16.63 -2.20 -25.80
N THR A 258 15.70 -2.62 -24.94
CA THR A 258 14.45 -1.88 -24.72
C THR A 258 14.70 -0.48 -24.15
N CYS A 259 15.66 -0.35 -23.21
CA CYS A 259 16.08 0.96 -22.70
C CYS A 259 16.59 1.88 -23.83
N LYS A 260 17.44 1.36 -24.73
CA LYS A 260 17.92 2.10 -25.91
C LYS A 260 16.79 2.53 -26.84
N LEU A 261 15.86 1.63 -27.14
CA LEU A 261 14.72 1.92 -28.01
C LEU A 261 13.83 3.05 -27.45
N LEU A 262 13.72 3.14 -26.13
CA LEU A 262 12.99 4.19 -25.44
C LEU A 262 13.76 5.52 -25.34
N GLY A 263 15.02 5.58 -25.79
CA GLY A 263 15.83 6.80 -25.83
C GLY A 263 16.80 6.97 -24.65
N MET A 264 17.11 5.91 -23.90
CA MET A 264 18.17 5.91 -22.89
C MET A 264 19.53 5.54 -23.50
N GLU A 265 20.61 6.07 -22.96
CA GLU A 265 21.97 5.64 -23.27
C GLU A 265 22.35 4.49 -22.36
N PHE A 266 22.13 3.25 -22.81
CA PHE A 266 22.36 2.07 -21.97
C PHE A 266 23.44 1.19 -22.59
N ASN A 267 24.49 0.82 -21.88
CA ASN A 267 25.54 -0.04 -22.45
C ASN A 267 25.01 -1.47 -22.71
N SER A 268 25.28 -2.04 -23.89
CA SER A 268 24.80 -3.40 -24.22
C SER A 268 25.44 -4.46 -23.34
N GLU A 269 26.72 -4.29 -23.02
CA GLU A 269 27.49 -5.28 -22.28
C GLU A 269 27.57 -4.92 -20.80
N PRO A 270 27.37 -5.89 -19.89
CA PRO A 270 27.56 -5.66 -18.47
C PRO A 270 29.06 -5.51 -18.14
N ALA A 271 29.35 -4.80 -17.05
CA ALA A 271 30.71 -4.58 -16.57
C ALA A 271 31.43 -5.90 -16.24
N ILE A 272 30.69 -6.89 -15.71
CA ILE A 272 31.17 -8.23 -15.42
C ILE A 272 30.16 -9.28 -15.93
N PRO A 273 30.59 -10.53 -16.19
CA PRO A 273 29.68 -11.63 -16.46
C PRO A 273 28.62 -11.79 -15.37
N MET A 274 27.47 -12.37 -15.71
CA MET A 274 26.39 -12.59 -14.76
C MET A 274 26.87 -13.44 -13.58
N TYR A 275 26.54 -13.02 -12.36
CA TYR A 275 26.85 -13.79 -11.17
C TYR A 275 25.62 -14.56 -10.69
N SER A 276 25.75 -15.88 -10.51
CA SER A 276 24.68 -16.72 -9.98
C SER A 276 24.96 -17.07 -8.52
N ALA A 277 23.98 -16.86 -7.64
CA ALA A 277 24.12 -17.10 -6.21
C ALA A 277 22.84 -17.68 -5.62
N ARG A 278 22.96 -18.28 -4.43
CA ARG A 278 21.78 -18.72 -3.67
C ARG A 278 21.23 -17.56 -2.83
N PRO A 279 19.91 -17.50 -2.55
CA PRO A 279 19.32 -16.48 -1.68
C PRO A 279 20.04 -16.28 -0.35
N GLU A 280 20.53 -17.37 0.26
CA GLU A 280 21.22 -17.34 1.55
C GLU A 280 22.60 -16.64 1.48
N GLN A 281 23.13 -16.43 0.27
CA GLN A 281 24.43 -15.81 0.00
C GLN A 281 24.29 -14.36 -0.48
N ALA A 282 23.12 -13.73 -0.31
CA ALA A 282 22.83 -12.41 -0.88
C ALA A 282 23.87 -11.35 -0.49
N VAL A 283 24.27 -11.30 0.78
CA VAL A 283 25.27 -10.33 1.28
C VAL A 283 26.61 -10.53 0.58
N GLN A 284 27.11 -11.77 0.54
CA GLN A 284 28.40 -12.09 -0.09
C GLN A 284 28.36 -11.84 -1.60
N ALA A 285 27.27 -12.23 -2.26
CA ALA A 285 27.09 -12.04 -3.70
C ALA A 285 27.11 -10.56 -4.10
N LEU A 286 26.37 -9.72 -3.36
CA LEU A 286 26.32 -8.27 -3.59
C LEU A 286 27.70 -7.63 -3.42
N LYS A 287 28.39 -7.92 -2.31
CA LYS A 287 29.73 -7.39 -2.04
C LYS A 287 30.76 -7.89 -3.07
N HIS A 288 30.66 -9.16 -3.48
CA HIS A 288 31.53 -9.73 -4.51
C HIS A 288 31.36 -9.01 -5.85
N VAL A 289 30.12 -8.88 -6.35
CA VAL A 289 29.83 -8.22 -7.63
C VAL A 289 30.25 -6.76 -7.63
N TYR A 290 29.96 -6.03 -6.55
CA TYR A 290 30.40 -4.64 -6.40
C TYR A 290 31.93 -4.50 -6.48
N ASN A 291 32.65 -5.29 -5.69
CA ASN A 291 34.12 -5.27 -5.68
C ASN A 291 34.73 -5.75 -7.00
N ALA A 292 34.12 -6.74 -7.66
CA ALA A 292 34.58 -7.23 -8.95
C ALA A 292 34.39 -6.17 -10.06
N ALA A 293 33.30 -5.41 -10.02
CA ALA A 293 33.06 -4.31 -10.95
C ALA A 293 34.10 -3.18 -10.77
N LEU A 294 34.47 -2.86 -9.52
CA LEU A 294 35.47 -1.83 -9.20
C LEU A 294 36.88 -2.18 -9.70
N LYS A 295 37.26 -3.46 -9.75
CA LYS A 295 38.61 -3.91 -10.11
C LYS A 295 38.90 -3.92 -11.62
N LYS A 296 37.93 -3.68 -12.49
CA LYS A 296 38.13 -3.70 -13.96
C LYS A 296 38.83 -2.44 -14.47
N PRO A 297 39.52 -2.49 -15.64
CA PRO A 297 40.48 -1.48 -16.10
C PRO A 297 39.94 -0.07 -16.46
N LYS A 298 38.77 0.31 -15.94
CA LYS A 298 38.28 1.69 -15.93
C LYS A 298 37.95 2.24 -14.54
N GLY A 299 38.00 1.42 -13.47
CA GLY A 299 37.84 1.86 -12.08
C GLY A 299 36.57 2.66 -11.77
N LYS A 300 35.54 2.57 -12.61
CA LYS A 300 34.30 3.33 -12.46
C LYS A 300 33.33 2.60 -11.54
N GLU A 301 32.66 3.37 -10.69
CA GLU A 301 31.64 2.87 -9.78
C GLU A 301 30.48 2.23 -10.56
N LEU A 302 29.92 1.16 -9.98
CA LEU A 302 28.79 0.45 -10.56
C LEU A 302 27.52 1.31 -10.43
N GLU A 303 26.92 1.69 -11.57
CA GLU A 303 25.79 2.61 -11.61
C GLU A 303 24.45 1.89 -11.38
N LEU A 304 24.30 0.67 -11.91
CA LEU A 304 23.05 -0.11 -11.84
C LEU A 304 23.31 -1.60 -11.62
N LEU A 305 22.52 -2.20 -10.71
CA LEU A 305 22.48 -3.64 -10.49
C LEU A 305 21.12 -4.23 -10.88
N LEU A 306 21.10 -5.10 -11.90
CA LEU A 306 19.93 -5.89 -12.25
C LEU A 306 19.90 -7.18 -11.40
N VAL A 307 18.78 -7.47 -10.76
CA VAL A 307 18.67 -8.61 -9.83
C VAL A 307 17.51 -9.51 -10.26
N ILE A 308 17.78 -10.78 -10.51
CA ILE A 308 16.74 -11.78 -10.78
C ILE A 308 16.43 -12.52 -9.48
N LEU A 309 15.16 -12.47 -9.09
CA LEU A 309 14.64 -13.06 -7.86
C LEU A 309 13.76 -14.28 -8.16
N PRO A 310 13.75 -15.29 -7.28
CA PRO A 310 12.69 -16.30 -7.29
C PRO A 310 11.32 -15.65 -7.08
N ASP A 311 10.26 -16.26 -7.59
CA ASP A 311 8.89 -15.74 -7.47
C ASP A 311 8.42 -15.68 -6.00
N ASN A 312 8.84 -16.67 -5.19
CA ASN A 312 8.71 -16.64 -3.75
C ASN A 312 10.08 -16.30 -3.13
N ASN A 313 10.27 -15.02 -2.80
CA ASN A 313 11.56 -14.48 -2.36
C ASN A 313 11.64 -14.13 -0.87
N GLY A 314 10.56 -14.27 -0.09
CA GLY A 314 10.58 -14.02 1.35
C GLY A 314 11.24 -12.68 1.72
N ALA A 315 12.23 -12.72 2.61
CA ALA A 315 13.00 -11.54 3.03
C ALA A 315 14.04 -11.04 2.02
N LEU A 316 14.38 -11.83 0.99
CA LEU A 316 15.49 -11.56 0.07
C LEU A 316 15.35 -10.21 -0.64
N TYR A 317 14.13 -9.83 -1.05
CA TYR A 317 13.91 -8.53 -1.70
C TYR A 317 14.29 -7.38 -0.75
N GLY A 318 13.86 -7.47 0.52
CA GLY A 318 14.16 -6.50 1.56
C GLY A 318 15.65 -6.39 1.84
N ASP A 319 16.32 -7.53 2.02
CA ASP A 319 17.77 -7.58 2.26
C ASP A 319 18.57 -6.94 1.12
N ILE A 320 18.24 -7.27 -0.14
CA ILE A 320 18.90 -6.68 -1.30
C ILE A 320 18.69 -5.18 -1.33
N LYS A 321 17.47 -4.71 -1.03
CA LYS A 321 17.16 -3.29 -1.01
C LYS A 321 17.93 -2.54 0.09
N ARG A 322 17.93 -3.08 1.31
CA ARG A 322 18.69 -2.53 2.43
C ARG A 322 20.17 -2.43 2.06
N ILE A 323 20.80 -3.54 1.69
CA ILE A 323 22.25 -3.59 1.42
C ILE A 323 22.64 -2.66 0.26
N CYS A 324 21.90 -2.69 -0.85
CA CYS A 324 22.20 -1.83 -2.00
C CYS A 324 22.06 -0.34 -1.66
N GLU A 325 21.00 0.05 -0.95
CA GLU A 325 20.66 1.47 -0.77
C GLU A 325 21.33 2.09 0.48
N THR A 326 21.67 1.30 1.52
CA THR A 326 22.28 1.80 2.77
C THR A 326 23.75 1.48 2.93
N GLU A 327 24.23 0.32 2.46
CA GLU A 327 25.64 -0.09 2.63
C GLU A 327 26.48 0.22 1.38
N LEU A 328 25.96 -0.09 0.19
CA LEU A 328 26.74 -0.03 -1.05
C LEU A 328 26.50 1.23 -1.88
N GLY A 329 25.39 1.93 -1.68
CA GLY A 329 25.03 3.11 -2.48
C GLY A 329 24.75 2.81 -3.96
N ILE A 330 24.30 1.59 -4.30
CA ILE A 330 24.08 1.15 -5.69
C ILE A 330 22.59 1.14 -6.01
N MET A 331 22.20 1.71 -7.15
CA MET A 331 20.83 1.59 -7.64
C MET A 331 20.52 0.16 -8.10
N SER A 332 19.47 -0.46 -7.55
CA SER A 332 19.08 -1.83 -7.89
C SER A 332 17.70 -1.93 -8.55
N GLN A 333 17.58 -2.82 -9.54
CA GLN A 333 16.31 -3.16 -10.20
C GLN A 333 16.05 -4.67 -10.18
N CYS A 334 15.15 -5.08 -9.28
CA CYS A 334 14.76 -6.48 -9.13
C CYS A 334 13.67 -6.91 -10.13
N CYS A 335 13.81 -8.11 -10.70
CA CYS A 335 12.87 -8.75 -11.61
C CYS A 335 12.56 -10.18 -11.13
N LEU A 336 11.31 -10.61 -11.22
CA LEU A 336 10.91 -11.96 -10.82
C LEU A 336 11.16 -12.99 -11.93
N ALA A 337 11.52 -14.21 -11.54
CA ALA A 337 11.84 -15.31 -12.45
C ALA A 337 10.74 -15.58 -13.49
N LYS A 338 9.45 -15.53 -13.13
CA LYS A 338 8.34 -15.71 -14.10
C LYS A 338 8.38 -14.76 -15.29
N HIS A 339 8.92 -13.55 -15.12
CA HIS A 339 9.03 -12.55 -16.19
C HIS A 339 10.29 -12.74 -17.05
N VAL A 340 11.28 -13.47 -16.54
CA VAL A 340 12.47 -13.89 -17.28
C VAL A 340 12.12 -15.04 -18.21
N PHE A 341 11.34 -16.04 -17.74
CA PHE A 341 10.89 -17.16 -18.58
C PHE A 341 9.93 -16.74 -19.69
N LYS A 342 9.04 -15.77 -19.41
CA LYS A 342 8.05 -15.29 -20.38
C LYS A 342 8.22 -13.79 -20.56
N ILE A 343 9.15 -13.43 -21.43
CA ILE A 343 9.43 -12.03 -21.79
C ILE A 343 8.18 -11.42 -22.44
N CYS A 344 7.74 -10.29 -21.91
CA CYS A 344 6.65 -9.50 -22.46
C CYS A 344 7.16 -8.09 -22.74
N LYS A 345 7.00 -7.59 -23.97
CA LYS A 345 7.44 -6.23 -24.37
C LYS A 345 6.86 -5.15 -23.46
N ARG A 346 5.60 -5.28 -23.05
CA ARG A 346 4.95 -4.35 -22.11
C ARG A 346 5.61 -4.36 -20.73
N TYR A 347 6.03 -5.53 -20.25
CA TYR A 347 6.76 -5.66 -18.99
C TYR A 347 8.14 -5.00 -19.09
N LEU A 348 8.91 -5.30 -20.15
CA LEU A 348 10.22 -4.67 -20.37
C LEU A 348 10.10 -3.15 -20.42
N ALA A 349 9.16 -2.60 -21.20
CA ALA A 349 8.94 -1.16 -21.27
C ALA A 349 8.67 -0.55 -19.88
N ASN A 350 7.78 -1.15 -19.07
CA ASN A 350 7.52 -0.66 -17.71
C ASN A 350 8.73 -0.77 -16.78
N VAL A 351 9.57 -1.80 -16.92
CA VAL A 351 10.83 -1.91 -16.16
C VAL A 351 11.84 -0.86 -16.61
N SER A 352 11.98 -0.64 -17.92
CA SER A 352 12.83 0.41 -18.49
C SER A 352 12.40 1.81 -18.02
N LEU A 353 11.10 2.11 -17.94
CA LEU A 353 10.59 3.36 -17.37
C LEU A 353 11.01 3.54 -15.90
N LYS A 354 11.06 2.46 -15.12
CA LYS A 354 11.54 2.50 -13.72
C LYS A 354 13.04 2.72 -13.63
N ILE A 355 13.82 2.09 -14.52
CA ILE A 355 15.27 2.28 -14.60
C ILE A 355 15.57 3.74 -14.93
N ASN A 356 14.91 4.29 -15.96
CA ASN A 356 15.15 5.68 -16.38
C ASN A 356 15.06 6.66 -15.23
N VAL A 357 13.99 6.60 -14.42
CA VAL A 357 13.79 7.53 -13.31
C VAL A 357 14.72 7.27 -12.13
N LYS A 358 15.01 6.01 -11.81
CA LYS A 358 16.02 5.67 -10.79
C LYS A 358 17.39 6.26 -11.11
N MET A 359 17.72 6.32 -12.39
CA MET A 359 18.98 6.86 -12.89
C MET A 359 18.87 8.35 -13.25
N GLY A 360 17.85 9.06 -12.76
CA GLY A 360 17.72 10.52 -12.88
C GLY A 360 17.06 11.06 -14.15
N GLY A 361 16.64 10.18 -15.07
CA GLY A 361 15.90 10.53 -16.28
C GLY A 361 14.44 10.92 -16.03
N ARG A 362 13.78 11.47 -17.06
CA ARG A 362 12.35 11.84 -17.05
C ARG A 362 11.61 11.11 -18.16
N ASN A 363 10.56 10.38 -17.80
CA ASN A 363 9.78 9.59 -18.75
C ASN A 363 8.87 10.46 -19.62
N THR A 364 8.10 11.32 -18.98
CA THR A 364 7.12 12.21 -19.60
C THR A 364 6.97 13.46 -18.74
N VAL A 365 6.50 14.56 -19.33
CA VAL A 365 6.17 15.82 -18.65
C VAL A 365 4.81 16.31 -19.14
N LEU A 366 4.14 17.16 -18.35
CA LEU A 366 2.92 17.82 -18.81
C LEU A 366 3.29 18.89 -19.83
N LEU A 367 2.61 18.92 -20.99
CA LEU A 367 2.86 19.90 -22.04
C LEU A 367 2.65 21.34 -21.53
N ASP A 368 1.64 21.52 -20.67
CA ASP A 368 1.35 22.81 -20.06
C ASP A 368 2.41 23.25 -19.06
N ALA A 369 3.14 22.32 -18.42
CA ALA A 369 4.24 22.68 -17.54
C ALA A 369 5.42 23.26 -18.34
N VAL A 370 5.75 22.62 -19.48
CA VAL A 370 6.78 23.09 -20.41
C VAL A 370 6.42 24.47 -20.98
N SER A 371 5.14 24.67 -21.28
CA SER A 371 4.62 25.93 -21.83
C SER A 371 4.32 26.99 -20.75
N ARG A 372 4.61 26.71 -19.48
CA ARG A 372 4.29 27.55 -18.30
C ARG A 372 2.82 27.98 -18.19
N ARG A 373 1.90 27.06 -18.50
CA ARG A 373 0.44 27.28 -18.48
C ARG A 373 -0.28 26.59 -17.32
N ILE A 374 0.44 26.00 -16.36
CA ILE A 374 -0.21 25.45 -15.16
C ILE A 374 -0.41 26.60 -14.16
N PRO A 375 -1.68 27.00 -13.86
CA PRO A 375 -1.97 28.09 -12.94
C PRO A 375 -1.38 27.80 -11.55
N LEU A 376 -0.83 28.85 -10.93
CA LEU A 376 -0.26 28.81 -9.57
C LEU A 376 0.79 27.70 -9.35
N VAL A 377 1.44 27.24 -10.41
CA VAL A 377 2.55 26.27 -10.34
C VAL A 377 3.70 26.70 -11.23
N SER A 378 3.44 27.04 -12.50
CA SER A 378 4.49 27.35 -13.47
C SER A 378 4.81 28.85 -13.62
N ASP A 379 4.03 29.72 -12.97
CA ASP A 379 4.16 31.18 -12.98
C ASP A 379 5.34 31.67 -12.14
N VAL A 380 5.52 31.10 -10.95
CA VAL A 380 6.65 31.36 -10.05
C VAL A 380 7.20 30.04 -9.50
N PRO A 381 8.46 30.00 -9.04
CA PRO A 381 9.05 28.80 -8.45
C PRO A 381 8.14 28.19 -7.37
N THR A 382 7.54 27.05 -7.68
CA THR A 382 6.56 26.37 -6.81
C THR A 382 7.07 24.97 -6.50
N ILE A 383 7.02 24.60 -5.22
CA ILE A 383 7.35 23.25 -4.76
C ILE A 383 6.07 22.52 -4.33
N ILE A 384 5.93 21.28 -4.79
CA ILE A 384 4.80 20.42 -4.43
C ILE A 384 5.30 19.28 -3.54
N PHE A 385 4.73 19.20 -2.34
CA PHE A 385 4.99 18.16 -1.36
C PHE A 385 3.90 17.08 -1.36
N GLY A 386 4.30 15.86 -1.06
CA GLY A 386 3.40 14.76 -0.71
C GLY A 386 3.85 14.10 0.59
N ALA A 387 2.93 13.89 1.52
CA ALA A 387 3.22 13.31 2.83
C ALA A 387 2.25 12.18 3.19
N ASP A 388 2.78 11.11 3.78
CA ASP A 388 2.04 9.92 4.18
C ASP A 388 2.63 9.29 5.45
N VAL A 389 1.77 8.73 6.30
CA VAL A 389 2.17 7.97 7.49
C VAL A 389 1.62 6.55 7.39
N THR A 390 2.49 5.56 7.50
CA THR A 390 2.10 4.15 7.54
C THR A 390 2.30 3.60 8.95
N HIS A 391 1.21 3.07 9.52
CA HIS A 391 1.24 2.40 10.81
C HIS A 391 1.48 0.89 10.67
N PRO A 392 2.10 0.25 11.68
CA PRO A 392 2.23 -1.20 11.73
C PRO A 392 0.88 -1.92 11.90
N GLU A 393 0.89 -3.23 11.63
CA GLU A 393 -0.31 -4.05 11.79
C GLU A 393 -0.79 -4.09 13.25
N THR A 394 -2.10 -4.22 13.47
CA THR A 394 -2.80 -4.22 14.78
C THR A 394 -2.32 -5.21 15.85
N ARG A 395 -1.30 -6.04 15.59
CA ARG A 395 -0.73 -7.01 16.55
C ARG A 395 0.77 -6.82 16.80
N GLU A 396 1.40 -5.85 16.14
CA GLU A 396 2.80 -5.49 16.36
C GLU A 396 2.85 -4.23 17.21
N ASP A 397 2.82 -4.37 18.54
CA ASP A 397 2.75 -3.23 19.46
C ASP A 397 4.10 -2.51 19.68
N THR A 398 5.16 -2.98 19.02
CA THR A 398 6.53 -2.43 19.16
C THR A 398 7.04 -1.77 17.89
N SER A 399 6.42 -2.02 16.74
CA SER A 399 6.88 -1.48 15.46
C SER A 399 6.59 0.03 15.39
N PRO A 400 7.52 0.88 14.91
CA PRO A 400 7.26 2.30 14.77
C PRO A 400 6.26 2.58 13.64
N SER A 401 5.62 3.76 13.66
CA SER A 401 4.99 4.28 12.44
C SER A 401 6.09 4.89 11.56
N ILE A 402 5.96 4.82 10.24
CA ILE A 402 6.90 5.45 9.31
C ILE A 402 6.21 6.61 8.63
N ALA A 403 6.81 7.80 8.71
CA ALA A 403 6.41 8.97 7.94
C ALA A 403 7.34 9.14 6.73
N ALA A 404 6.74 9.43 5.58
CA ALA A 404 7.45 9.78 4.36
C ALA A 404 6.98 11.13 3.85
N VAL A 405 7.93 11.99 3.49
CA VAL A 405 7.67 13.28 2.84
C VAL A 405 8.49 13.34 1.57
N VAL A 406 7.82 13.62 0.46
CA VAL A 406 8.45 13.86 -0.84
C VAL A 406 8.20 15.28 -1.30
N ALA A 407 9.12 15.82 -2.09
CA ALA A 407 8.95 17.12 -2.72
C ALA A 407 9.48 17.12 -4.15
N SER A 408 8.80 17.85 -5.03
CA SER A 408 9.28 18.07 -6.40
C SER A 408 10.67 18.70 -6.40
N GLN A 409 11.50 18.38 -7.39
CA GLN A 409 12.91 18.80 -7.48
C GLN A 409 13.23 19.48 -8.83
N ASP A 410 12.25 19.61 -9.71
CA ASP A 410 12.32 20.35 -10.96
C ASP A 410 11.13 21.31 -11.09
N TRP A 411 11.40 22.48 -11.64
CA TRP A 411 10.42 23.51 -11.93
C TRP A 411 10.76 24.13 -13.29
N PRO A 412 9.77 24.37 -14.18
CA PRO A 412 8.31 24.27 -13.95
C PRO A 412 7.68 22.88 -14.13
N GLU A 413 8.43 21.83 -14.48
CA GLU A 413 7.84 20.55 -14.94
C GLU A 413 7.29 19.62 -13.85
N VAL A 414 7.76 19.73 -12.60
CA VAL A 414 7.26 18.97 -11.44
C VAL A 414 7.18 17.45 -11.69
N THR A 415 8.26 16.86 -12.17
CA THR A 415 8.34 15.42 -12.52
C THR A 415 9.38 14.63 -11.74
N LYS A 416 10.42 15.30 -11.24
CA LYS A 416 11.43 14.73 -10.36
C LYS A 416 11.05 14.99 -8.92
N TYR A 417 11.25 13.99 -8.06
CA TYR A 417 10.94 14.09 -6.64
C TYR A 417 12.10 13.52 -5.82
N ALA A 418 12.40 14.20 -4.70
CA ALA A 418 13.22 13.65 -3.64
C ALA A 418 12.30 13.27 -2.48
N GLY A 419 12.71 12.29 -1.69
CA GLY A 419 11.93 11.80 -0.56
C GLY A 419 12.80 11.55 0.65
N LEU A 420 12.23 11.82 1.81
CA LEU A 420 12.80 11.55 3.12
C LEU A 420 11.82 10.67 3.89
N VAL A 421 12.36 9.82 4.75
CA VAL A 421 11.60 8.94 5.64
C VAL A 421 12.09 9.08 7.07
N CYS A 422 11.17 8.96 8.03
CA CYS A 422 11.49 8.99 9.45
C CYS A 422 10.59 8.02 10.21
N ALA A 423 11.19 7.29 11.14
CA ALA A 423 10.45 6.47 12.09
C ALA A 423 9.94 7.35 13.23
N GLN A 424 8.68 7.16 13.60
CA GLN A 424 8.04 7.86 14.70
C GLN A 424 7.30 6.88 15.62
N ALA A 425 6.81 7.39 16.75
CA ALA A 425 6.18 6.57 17.78
C ALA A 425 5.02 5.69 17.24
N TYR A 426 4.74 4.60 17.94
CA TYR A 426 3.68 3.65 17.59
C TYR A 426 2.34 4.38 17.41
N ARG A 427 1.72 4.19 16.24
CA ARG A 427 0.43 4.81 15.85
C ARG A 427 0.37 6.34 15.96
N GLN A 428 1.51 7.00 15.90
CA GLN A 428 1.57 8.45 15.79
C GLN A 428 1.17 8.87 14.37
N GLU A 429 0.12 9.68 14.21
CA GLU A 429 -0.30 10.21 12.90
C GLU A 429 0.41 11.53 12.56
N LEU A 430 0.64 12.43 13.53
CA LEU A 430 1.36 13.69 13.26
C LEU A 430 2.80 13.40 12.87
N ILE A 431 3.27 14.00 11.77
CA ILE A 431 4.65 13.84 11.31
C ILE A 431 5.58 14.69 12.18
N GLN A 432 6.21 14.05 13.17
CA GLN A 432 7.03 14.75 14.18
C GLN A 432 8.29 15.39 13.57
N ASP A 433 8.83 14.80 12.51
CA ASP A 433 10.11 15.22 11.91
C ASP A 433 9.95 16.16 10.71
N LEU A 434 8.78 16.78 10.52
CA LEU A 434 8.61 17.82 9.49
C LEU A 434 9.57 18.99 9.71
N TYR A 435 9.69 19.40 10.97
CA TYR A 435 10.66 20.38 11.45
C TYR A 435 11.07 20.02 12.87
N LYS A 436 12.39 20.04 13.15
CA LYS A 436 12.92 19.81 14.50
C LYS A 436 14.08 20.74 14.80
N THR A 437 14.29 20.99 16.08
CA THR A 437 15.44 21.69 16.62
C THR A 437 16.08 20.85 17.70
N TRP A 438 17.41 20.75 17.69
CA TRP A 438 18.16 20.09 18.76
C TRP A 438 19.41 20.89 19.09
N HIS A 439 19.95 20.67 20.28
CA HIS A 439 21.18 21.32 20.71
C HIS A 439 22.37 20.42 20.38
N ASP A 440 23.24 20.89 19.50
CA ASP A 440 24.51 20.27 19.16
C ASP A 440 25.61 20.88 20.05
N PRO A 441 26.42 20.06 20.76
CA PRO A 441 27.45 20.56 21.66
C PRO A 441 28.49 21.49 21.02
N GLN A 442 28.68 21.41 19.70
CA GLN A 442 29.67 22.22 18.96
C GLN A 442 29.01 23.35 18.17
N ARG A 443 27.82 23.12 17.61
CA ARG A 443 27.13 24.07 16.72
C ARG A 443 26.01 24.87 17.40
N GLY A 444 25.73 24.60 18.67
CA GLY A 444 24.62 25.21 19.39
C GLY A 444 23.27 24.70 18.89
N THR A 445 22.26 25.55 18.82
CA THR A 445 20.93 25.15 18.33
C THR A 445 20.95 24.89 16.82
N VAL A 446 20.77 23.63 16.42
CA VAL A 446 20.66 23.21 15.03
C VAL A 446 19.20 23.01 14.66
N THR A 447 18.81 23.51 13.49
CA THR A 447 17.49 23.33 12.90
C THR A 447 17.56 22.30 11.77
N GLY A 448 16.54 21.46 11.66
CA GLY A 448 16.45 20.39 10.68
C GLY A 448 15.01 19.95 10.45
N GLY A 449 14.84 18.79 9.83
CA GLY A 449 13.55 18.20 9.52
C GLY A 449 13.28 18.14 8.03
N MET A 450 12.31 17.32 7.66
CA MET A 450 12.08 16.91 6.29
C MET A 450 11.78 18.08 5.35
N ILE A 451 10.98 19.06 5.79
CA ILE A 451 10.63 20.22 4.97
C ILE A 451 11.88 21.05 4.66
N ARG A 452 12.69 21.33 5.68
CA ARG A 452 13.91 22.14 5.54
C ARG A 452 14.89 21.50 4.56
N GLU A 453 15.16 20.22 4.71
CA GLU A 453 16.10 19.49 3.83
C GLU A 453 15.59 19.42 2.39
N LEU A 454 14.29 19.23 2.17
CA LEU A 454 13.70 19.21 0.84
C LEU A 454 13.69 20.59 0.17
N LEU A 455 13.53 21.67 0.93
CA LEU A 455 13.65 23.05 0.43
C LEU A 455 15.10 23.36 -0.01
N ILE A 456 16.10 22.94 0.78
CA ILE A 456 17.51 23.06 0.41
C ILE A 456 17.78 22.25 -0.87
N SER A 457 17.29 21.01 -0.94
CA SER A 457 17.45 20.16 -2.13
C SER A 457 16.84 20.79 -3.36
N PHE A 458 15.64 21.39 -3.24
CA PHE A 458 14.99 22.07 -4.34
C PHE A 458 15.85 23.23 -4.87
N ARG A 459 16.41 24.05 -3.97
CA ARG A 459 17.30 25.16 -4.37
C ARG A 459 18.56 24.65 -5.04
N LYS A 460 19.14 23.55 -4.54
CA LYS A 460 20.30 22.91 -5.17
C LYS A 460 19.98 22.37 -6.57
N ALA A 461 18.79 21.80 -6.76
CA ALA A 461 18.39 21.18 -8.02
C ALA A 461 17.95 22.20 -9.09
N THR A 462 17.29 23.29 -8.68
CA THR A 462 16.67 24.26 -9.60
C THR A 462 17.41 25.60 -9.68
N GLY A 463 18.28 25.90 -8.71
CA GLY A 463 18.87 27.23 -8.53
C GLY A 463 17.89 28.27 -7.94
N GLN A 464 16.64 27.91 -7.71
CA GLN A 464 15.57 28.82 -7.25
C GLN A 464 15.13 28.49 -5.83
N LYS A 465 14.71 29.50 -5.06
CA LYS A 465 13.96 29.26 -3.82
C LYS A 465 12.47 29.16 -4.15
N PRO A 466 11.70 28.22 -3.58
CA PRO A 466 10.26 28.21 -3.78
C PRO A 466 9.65 29.52 -3.29
N LEU A 467 8.78 30.12 -4.08
CA LEU A 467 7.94 31.24 -3.70
C LEU A 467 6.52 30.80 -3.35
N ARG A 468 6.21 29.51 -3.55
CA ARG A 468 4.92 28.91 -3.26
C ARG A 468 5.08 27.45 -2.83
N ILE A 469 4.27 27.03 -1.86
CA ILE A 469 4.23 25.64 -1.36
C ILE A 469 2.82 25.08 -1.55
N ILE A 470 2.73 23.91 -2.17
CA ILE A 470 1.50 23.10 -2.22
C ILE A 470 1.78 21.79 -1.50
N PHE A 471 1.02 21.50 -0.44
CA PHE A 471 1.27 20.36 0.44
C PHE A 471 0.09 19.40 0.45
N TYR A 472 0.27 18.20 -0.11
CA TYR A 472 -0.72 17.13 -0.07
C TYR A 472 -0.42 16.12 1.03
N ARG A 473 -1.39 15.86 1.90
CA ARG A 473 -1.25 14.98 3.06
C ARG A 473 -2.32 13.88 3.03
N ASP A 474 -1.93 12.61 2.92
CA ASP A 474 -2.88 11.48 2.89
C ASP A 474 -3.18 10.91 4.28
N GLY A 475 -4.21 10.08 4.42
CA GLY A 475 -4.35 9.17 5.55
C GLY A 475 -4.96 9.78 6.82
N VAL A 476 -5.22 11.09 6.82
CA VAL A 476 -5.78 11.80 7.98
C VAL A 476 -7.30 11.68 8.01
N SER A 477 -7.85 11.31 9.16
CA SER A 477 -9.30 11.27 9.37
C SER A 477 -9.88 12.67 9.65
N ALA A 478 -11.17 12.90 9.33
CA ALA A 478 -11.82 14.20 9.52
C ALA A 478 -11.71 14.73 10.97
N GLY A 479 -11.77 13.83 11.97
CA GLY A 479 -11.62 14.18 13.39
C GLY A 479 -10.22 14.68 13.77
N GLN A 480 -9.22 14.54 12.89
CA GLN A 480 -7.84 14.96 13.13
C GLN A 480 -7.41 16.16 12.26
N PHE A 481 -8.27 16.64 11.35
CA PHE A 481 -7.93 17.71 10.39
C PHE A 481 -7.33 18.94 11.06
N HIS A 482 -7.99 19.45 12.10
CA HIS A 482 -7.55 20.67 12.77
C HIS A 482 -6.19 20.49 13.46
N GLN A 483 -6.00 19.37 14.17
CA GLN A 483 -4.75 19.09 14.86
C GLN A 483 -3.57 18.91 13.88
N VAL A 484 -3.80 18.17 12.79
CA VAL A 484 -2.80 17.98 11.74
C VAL A 484 -2.46 19.31 11.08
N LEU A 485 -3.47 20.09 10.70
CA LEU A 485 -3.24 21.38 10.05
C LEU A 485 -2.40 22.30 10.93
N LEU A 486 -2.80 22.52 12.18
CA LEU A 486 -2.09 23.43 13.08
C LEU A 486 -0.64 23.00 13.30
N TYR A 487 -0.40 21.70 13.54
CA TYR A 487 0.93 21.19 13.82
C TYR A 487 1.83 21.18 12.58
N GLU A 488 1.35 20.63 11.47
CA GLU A 488 2.15 20.43 10.26
C GLU A 488 2.36 21.76 9.49
N LEU A 489 1.37 22.66 9.46
CA LEU A 489 1.54 24.00 8.87
C LEU A 489 2.55 24.83 9.66
N ASP A 490 2.49 24.81 10.99
CA ASP A 490 3.49 25.47 11.85
C ASP A 490 4.90 24.92 11.61
N ALA A 491 5.04 23.60 11.45
CA ALA A 491 6.32 22.98 11.10
C ALA A 491 6.84 23.47 9.73
N ILE A 492 5.98 23.59 8.72
CA ILE A 492 6.35 24.17 7.41
C ILE A 492 6.83 25.61 7.57
N ARG A 493 6.13 26.43 8.36
CA ARG A 493 6.50 27.84 8.61
C ARG A 493 7.84 27.96 9.31
N LYS A 494 8.06 27.18 10.35
CA LYS A 494 9.33 27.14 11.10
C LYS A 494 10.49 26.68 10.20
N ALA A 495 10.27 25.69 9.34
CA ALA A 495 11.28 25.27 8.37
C ALA A 495 11.68 26.41 7.41
N CYS A 496 10.72 27.16 6.87
CA CYS A 496 11.00 28.31 6.01
C CYS A 496 11.75 29.41 6.76
N ALA A 497 11.25 29.83 7.93
CA ALA A 497 11.88 30.87 8.74
C ALA A 497 13.31 30.50 9.20
N SER A 498 13.60 29.20 9.37
CA SER A 498 14.93 28.70 9.74
C SER A 498 15.97 28.79 8.61
N LEU A 499 15.55 28.94 7.36
CA LEU A 499 16.43 29.02 6.19
C LEU A 499 16.83 30.46 5.86
N GLU A 500 15.88 31.39 5.96
CA GLU A 500 16.08 32.81 5.64
C GLU A 500 15.10 33.64 6.49
N PRO A 501 15.56 34.72 7.17
CA PRO A 501 14.67 35.62 7.89
C PRO A 501 13.56 36.16 6.99
N ASN A 502 12.31 36.17 7.48
CA ASN A 502 11.11 36.61 6.75
C ASN A 502 10.73 35.76 5.52
N TYR A 503 11.37 34.61 5.29
CA TYR A 503 10.95 33.69 4.23
C TYR A 503 9.65 32.97 4.62
N GLN A 504 8.54 33.44 4.07
CA GLN A 504 7.19 32.95 4.33
C GLN A 504 6.40 32.78 3.02
N PRO A 505 6.73 31.77 2.19
CA PRO A 505 5.98 31.55 0.96
C PRO A 505 4.53 31.15 1.26
N PRO A 506 3.54 31.59 0.47
CA PRO A 506 2.15 31.17 0.64
C PRO A 506 1.99 29.65 0.52
N VAL A 507 1.18 29.08 1.42
CA VAL A 507 0.95 27.63 1.52
C VAL A 507 -0.50 27.28 1.15
N THR A 508 -0.66 26.23 0.34
CA THR A 508 -1.93 25.52 0.19
C THR A 508 -1.79 24.11 0.76
N PHE A 509 -2.66 23.76 1.72
CA PHE A 509 -2.63 22.49 2.45
C PHE A 509 -3.87 21.65 2.13
N VAL A 510 -3.66 20.50 1.51
CA VAL A 510 -4.70 19.63 0.98
C VAL A 510 -4.63 18.25 1.63
N ILE A 511 -5.68 17.85 2.35
CA ILE A 511 -5.84 16.47 2.79
C ILE A 511 -6.37 15.62 1.65
N VAL A 512 -5.79 14.44 1.48
CA VAL A 512 -6.26 13.40 0.57
C VAL A 512 -6.81 12.23 1.40
N GLN A 513 -7.99 11.74 1.05
CA GLN A 513 -8.58 10.55 1.65
C GLN A 513 -8.95 9.57 0.56
N LYS A 514 -8.14 8.53 0.39
CA LYS A 514 -8.44 7.42 -0.54
C LYS A 514 -9.35 6.34 0.07
N ARG A 515 -9.38 6.25 1.39
CA ARG A 515 -10.11 5.20 2.13
C ARG A 515 -11.36 5.80 2.77
N HIS A 516 -12.45 5.80 2.02
CA HIS A 516 -13.78 6.19 2.50
C HIS A 516 -14.88 5.29 1.92
N HIS A 517 -16.10 5.50 2.39
CA HIS A 517 -17.26 4.69 2.01
C HIS A 517 -17.97 5.19 0.75
N THR A 518 -17.81 6.46 0.37
CA THR A 518 -18.41 7.03 -0.86
C THR A 518 -18.05 6.23 -2.11
N LYS A 519 -19.05 5.92 -2.93
CA LYS A 519 -18.95 5.33 -4.26
C LYS A 519 -19.76 6.17 -5.23
N LEU A 520 -19.26 6.29 -6.45
CA LEU A 520 -19.90 7.02 -7.53
C LEU A 520 -20.19 6.04 -8.65
N PHE A 521 -21.43 6.04 -9.13
CA PHE A 521 -21.92 5.19 -10.21
C PHE A 521 -22.42 6.08 -11.34
N ALA A 522 -22.25 5.62 -12.58
CA ALA A 522 -22.88 6.30 -13.71
C ALA A 522 -24.40 6.06 -13.64
N ASN A 523 -25.20 7.12 -13.86
CA ASN A 523 -26.66 6.99 -13.87
C ASN A 523 -27.16 6.02 -14.96
N ASN A 524 -26.41 5.93 -16.06
CA ASN A 524 -26.66 4.96 -17.12
C ASN A 524 -25.40 4.14 -17.41
N HIS A 525 -25.36 2.90 -16.91
CA HIS A 525 -24.22 1.98 -17.13
C HIS A 525 -24.01 1.58 -18.60
N ASN A 526 -24.98 1.81 -19.48
CA ASN A 526 -24.87 1.50 -20.91
C ASN A 526 -24.35 2.68 -21.75
N ASP A 527 -24.23 3.86 -21.16
CA ASP A 527 -23.74 5.04 -21.85
C ASP A 527 -22.20 5.06 -21.85
N LYS A 528 -21.63 4.81 -23.03
CA LYS A 528 -20.17 4.79 -23.26
C LYS A 528 -19.54 6.18 -23.18
N SER A 529 -20.32 7.25 -23.15
CA SER A 529 -19.82 8.61 -22.96
C SER A 529 -19.62 8.97 -21.48
N SER A 530 -20.20 8.19 -20.56
CA SER A 530 -20.07 8.39 -19.11
C SER A 530 -19.39 7.22 -18.38
N THR A 531 -19.13 6.11 -19.08
CA THR A 531 -18.51 4.91 -18.51
C THR A 531 -17.27 4.41 -19.25
N ASP A 532 -16.35 3.81 -18.51
CA ASP A 532 -15.24 3.06 -19.07
C ASP A 532 -15.65 1.61 -19.43
N LYS A 533 -14.71 0.83 -19.97
CA LYS A 533 -14.96 -0.57 -20.39
C LYS A 533 -15.40 -1.50 -19.25
N SER A 534 -15.18 -1.13 -17.99
CA SER A 534 -15.56 -1.90 -16.82
C SER A 534 -16.93 -1.51 -16.27
N GLY A 535 -17.55 -0.46 -16.81
CA GLY A 535 -18.78 0.16 -16.30
C GLY A 535 -18.54 1.18 -15.19
N ASN A 536 -17.27 1.56 -14.93
CA ASN A 536 -16.96 2.60 -13.96
C ASN A 536 -17.12 4.00 -14.57
N ILE A 537 -17.31 5.00 -13.73
CA ILE A 537 -17.23 6.42 -14.12
C ILE A 537 -15.88 6.73 -14.79
N LEU A 538 -15.89 7.70 -15.70
CA LEU A 538 -14.69 8.05 -16.46
C LEU A 538 -13.59 8.67 -15.59
N PRO A 539 -12.30 8.45 -15.94
CA PRO A 539 -11.20 9.19 -15.35
C PRO A 539 -11.35 10.69 -15.57
N GLY A 540 -11.10 11.48 -14.53
CA GLY A 540 -11.36 12.93 -14.51
C GLY A 540 -12.74 13.30 -13.98
N THR A 541 -13.59 12.34 -13.61
CA THR A 541 -14.90 12.64 -12.98
C THR A 541 -14.69 13.35 -11.65
N VAL A 542 -15.23 14.56 -11.52
CA VAL A 542 -15.20 15.42 -10.33
C VAL A 542 -16.61 15.66 -9.82
N VAL A 543 -16.74 15.64 -8.50
CA VAL A 543 -17.94 16.03 -7.76
C VAL A 543 -17.51 16.96 -6.63
N ASP A 544 -18.01 18.19 -6.66
CA ASP A 544 -17.72 19.28 -5.71
C ASP A 544 -19.01 19.92 -5.18
N SER A 545 -20.15 19.25 -5.37
CA SER A 545 -21.46 19.72 -4.95
C SER A 545 -22.28 18.59 -4.33
N LYS A 546 -23.38 18.96 -3.65
CA LYS A 546 -24.39 18.07 -3.07
C LYS A 546 -23.89 17.16 -1.93
N ILE A 547 -22.94 16.27 -2.21
CA ILE A 547 -22.37 15.28 -1.28
C ILE A 547 -21.06 15.76 -0.62
N CYS A 548 -20.58 16.94 -1.00
CA CYS A 548 -19.42 17.62 -0.43
C CYS A 548 -19.80 18.42 0.83
N HIS A 549 -18.80 18.93 1.55
CA HIS A 549 -19.01 19.73 2.74
C HIS A 549 -19.79 21.01 2.41
N PRO A 550 -20.76 21.44 3.24
CA PRO A 550 -21.63 22.58 2.90
C PRO A 550 -20.91 23.94 2.83
N THR A 551 -19.76 24.07 3.49
CA THR A 551 -19.02 25.35 3.63
C THR A 551 -17.51 25.26 3.43
N GLN A 552 -16.96 24.05 3.30
CA GLN A 552 -15.51 23.88 3.16
C GLN A 552 -15.19 23.63 1.69
N PHE A 553 -13.93 23.82 1.33
CA PHE A 553 -13.48 23.56 -0.02
C PHE A 553 -13.03 22.10 -0.15
N ASP A 554 -13.95 21.23 -0.54
CA ASP A 554 -13.69 19.81 -0.77
C ASP A 554 -14.28 19.30 -2.09
N PHE A 555 -13.68 18.25 -2.63
CA PHE A 555 -14.16 17.61 -3.86
C PHE A 555 -13.73 16.14 -3.95
N TYR A 556 -14.56 15.32 -4.59
CA TYR A 556 -14.20 13.99 -5.02
C TYR A 556 -13.62 14.04 -6.43
N LEU A 557 -12.55 13.29 -6.68
CA LEU A 557 -11.97 13.12 -8.01
C LEU A 557 -11.68 11.63 -8.27
N CYS A 558 -12.29 11.09 -9.32
CA CYS A 558 -11.93 9.79 -9.88
C CYS A 558 -10.95 9.97 -11.03
N SER A 559 -9.65 10.07 -10.74
CA SER A 559 -8.61 10.35 -11.74
C SER A 559 -8.19 9.15 -12.60
N HIS A 560 -8.64 7.93 -12.30
CA HIS A 560 -8.13 6.68 -12.87
C HIS A 560 -9.23 5.82 -13.49
N ALA A 561 -8.85 4.96 -14.45
CA ALA A 561 -9.76 4.00 -15.05
C ALA A 561 -9.93 2.76 -14.16
N GLY A 562 -11.15 2.27 -14.05
CA GLY A 562 -11.49 1.04 -13.34
C GLY A 562 -10.97 -0.17 -14.12
N ILE A 563 -9.93 -0.82 -13.60
CA ILE A 563 -9.44 -2.09 -14.20
C ILE A 563 -10.32 -3.25 -13.74
N GLN A 564 -10.66 -3.26 -12.46
CA GLN A 564 -11.41 -4.32 -11.82
C GLN A 564 -12.18 -3.73 -10.64
N GLY A 565 -13.37 -4.28 -10.39
CA GLY A 565 -14.23 -3.84 -9.30
C GLY A 565 -14.86 -2.47 -9.56
N THR A 566 -15.26 -1.81 -8.48
CA THR A 566 -15.79 -0.43 -8.50
C THR A 566 -14.69 0.55 -8.08
N SER A 567 -14.46 1.57 -8.91
CA SER A 567 -13.52 2.65 -8.68
C SER A 567 -13.81 3.38 -7.38
N LYS A 568 -12.74 3.83 -6.72
CA LYS A 568 -12.82 4.66 -5.52
C LYS A 568 -12.33 6.05 -5.88
N PRO A 569 -13.21 7.05 -6.05
CA PRO A 569 -12.74 8.43 -6.16
C PRO A 569 -11.95 8.78 -4.90
N ALA A 570 -10.92 9.59 -5.00
CA ALA A 570 -10.25 10.15 -3.83
C ALA A 570 -11.00 11.42 -3.40
N HIS A 571 -11.08 11.67 -2.09
CA HIS A 571 -11.67 12.87 -1.52
C HIS A 571 -10.56 13.85 -1.12
N TYR A 572 -10.62 15.07 -1.63
CA TYR A 572 -9.67 16.13 -1.37
C TYR A 572 -10.33 17.20 -0.52
N HIS A 573 -9.69 17.61 0.57
CA HIS A 573 -10.12 18.72 1.43
C HIS A 573 -9.02 19.77 1.48
N VAL A 574 -9.29 20.96 0.97
CA VAL A 574 -8.37 22.10 1.10
C VAL A 574 -8.61 22.73 2.46
N LEU A 575 -7.70 22.45 3.41
CA LEU A 575 -7.83 22.90 4.79
C LEU A 575 -7.26 24.31 5.00
N TRP A 576 -6.33 24.72 4.15
CA TRP A 576 -5.70 26.04 4.20
C TRP A 576 -5.24 26.44 2.81
N ASP A 577 -5.48 27.69 2.41
CA ASP A 577 -5.06 28.17 1.10
C ASP A 577 -4.78 29.67 1.09
N GLU A 578 -3.50 30.03 1.13
CA GLU A 578 -3.06 31.42 0.95
C GLU A 578 -2.77 31.77 -0.52
N ASN A 579 -2.75 30.77 -1.40
CA ASN A 579 -2.55 30.99 -2.83
C ASN A 579 -3.85 31.34 -3.55
N ASN A 580 -5.00 31.18 -2.88
CA ASN A 580 -6.34 31.49 -3.36
C ASN A 580 -6.67 30.76 -4.67
N PHE A 581 -6.45 29.45 -4.70
CA PHE A 581 -6.85 28.58 -5.81
C PHE A 581 -8.35 28.68 -6.04
N MET A 582 -8.74 28.83 -7.30
CA MET A 582 -10.10 28.55 -7.72
C MET A 582 -10.35 27.03 -7.74
N ALA A 583 -11.63 26.64 -7.60
CA ALA A 583 -12.04 25.23 -7.63
C ALA A 583 -11.52 24.49 -8.87
N ASP A 584 -11.73 25.07 -10.05
CA ASP A 584 -11.30 24.47 -11.32
C ASP A 584 -9.78 24.35 -11.43
N GLU A 585 -9.02 25.31 -10.90
CA GLU A 585 -7.55 25.28 -10.91
C GLU A 585 -7.02 24.15 -10.04
N MET A 586 -7.52 24.02 -8.80
CA MET A 586 -7.10 22.97 -7.87
C MET A 586 -7.49 21.58 -8.38
N GLN A 587 -8.71 21.42 -8.89
CA GLN A 587 -9.21 20.16 -9.41
C GLN A 587 -8.43 19.73 -10.66
N THR A 588 -8.17 20.67 -11.57
CA THR A 588 -7.38 20.42 -12.80
C THR A 588 -5.94 20.07 -12.46
N LEU A 589 -5.29 20.82 -11.55
CA LEU A 589 -3.95 20.53 -11.08
C LEU A 589 -3.87 19.12 -10.48
N THR A 590 -4.79 18.80 -9.56
CA THR A 590 -4.85 17.51 -8.88
C THR A 590 -5.01 16.36 -9.88
N ASN A 591 -5.90 16.52 -10.86
CA ASN A 591 -6.08 15.56 -11.94
C ASN A 591 -4.82 15.41 -12.80
N ASN A 592 -4.19 16.51 -13.21
CA ASN A 592 -3.01 16.48 -14.08
C ASN A 592 -1.81 15.80 -13.40
N LEU A 593 -1.61 16.02 -12.10
CA LEU A 593 -0.56 15.35 -11.31
C LEU A 593 -0.77 13.83 -11.19
N CYS A 594 -1.96 13.30 -11.51
CA CYS A 594 -2.20 11.86 -11.60
C CYS A 594 -1.66 11.23 -12.90
N TYR A 595 -1.32 12.03 -13.91
CA TYR A 595 -0.75 11.56 -15.17
C TYR A 595 0.79 11.58 -15.20
N THR A 596 1.43 12.15 -14.18
CA THR A 596 2.90 12.23 -14.08
C THR A 596 3.53 11.04 -13.34
N TYR A 597 2.74 10.03 -12.94
CA TYR A 597 3.28 8.87 -12.25
C TYR A 597 4.19 8.02 -13.14
N VAL A 598 5.46 8.00 -12.78
CA VAL A 598 6.54 7.54 -13.67
C VAL A 598 6.60 6.04 -13.94
N ARG A 599 5.89 5.21 -13.18
CA ARG A 599 6.01 3.74 -13.24
C ARG A 599 5.06 3.07 -14.22
N CYS A 600 4.10 3.80 -14.80
CA CYS A 600 3.17 3.25 -15.78
C CYS A 600 2.62 4.34 -16.71
N THR A 601 2.17 3.94 -17.90
CA THR A 601 1.48 4.82 -18.85
C THR A 601 -0.03 4.85 -18.59
N ARG A 602 -0.40 5.17 -17.35
CA ARG A 602 -1.80 5.26 -16.90
C ARG A 602 -1.94 6.38 -15.88
N SER A 603 -3.09 7.03 -15.88
CA SER A 603 -3.48 7.89 -14.77
C SER A 603 -3.74 7.04 -13.53
N VAL A 604 -3.18 7.48 -12.41
CA VAL A 604 -3.28 6.81 -11.12
C VAL A 604 -4.35 7.45 -10.24
N SER A 605 -4.81 6.73 -9.21
CA SER A 605 -5.96 7.15 -8.39
C SER A 605 -5.72 8.37 -7.50
N VAL A 606 -4.47 8.83 -7.40
CA VAL A 606 -3.96 9.90 -6.53
C VAL A 606 -2.62 10.37 -7.13
N GLY A 607 -2.25 11.64 -6.91
CA GLY A 607 -1.08 12.25 -7.56
C GLY A 607 0.25 11.53 -7.32
N ASN A 608 1.22 11.75 -8.23
CA ASN A 608 2.54 11.10 -8.22
C ASN A 608 3.27 11.23 -6.86
N PHE A 609 3.25 12.43 -6.27
CA PHE A 609 3.86 12.74 -4.98
C PHE A 609 3.40 11.79 -3.86
N PHE A 610 2.11 11.45 -3.82
CA PHE A 610 1.58 10.57 -2.80
C PHE A 610 2.06 9.12 -3.00
N LEU A 611 2.01 8.62 -4.23
CA LEU A 611 2.44 7.24 -4.51
C LEU A 611 3.93 7.05 -4.23
N LEU A 612 4.75 8.10 -4.37
CA LEU A 612 6.15 8.06 -4.00
C LEU A 612 6.33 8.00 -2.48
N ALA A 613 5.61 8.81 -1.70
CA ALA A 613 5.64 8.73 -0.23
C ALA A 613 5.22 7.34 0.28
N LEU A 614 4.11 6.79 -0.23
CA LEU A 614 3.65 5.44 0.11
C LEU A 614 4.67 4.34 -0.27
N LEU A 615 5.33 4.49 -1.42
CA LEU A 615 6.37 3.55 -1.85
C LEU A 615 7.61 3.61 -0.95
N LEU A 616 7.99 4.79 -0.49
CA LEU A 616 9.08 4.95 0.47
C LEU A 616 8.73 4.29 1.80
N ASN A 617 7.54 4.55 2.34
CA ASN A 617 7.04 3.89 3.55
C ASN A 617 7.07 2.35 3.41
N THR A 618 6.58 1.83 2.28
CA THR A 618 6.55 0.38 2.02
C THR A 618 7.96 -0.21 1.90
N LEU A 619 8.89 0.53 1.27
CA LEU A 619 10.28 0.11 1.13
C LEU A 619 10.96 0.06 2.49
N THR A 620 10.84 1.10 3.30
CA THR A 620 11.40 1.18 4.66
C THR A 620 10.86 0.09 5.57
N LEU A 621 9.58 -0.26 5.48
CA LEU A 621 9.01 -1.40 6.23
C LEU A 621 9.52 -2.76 5.75
N SER A 622 10.03 -2.85 4.53
CA SER A 622 10.54 -4.10 3.94
C SER A 622 12.04 -4.33 4.15
N THR A 623 12.79 -3.28 4.48
CA THR A 623 14.25 -3.27 4.68
C THR A 623 14.61 -3.34 6.14
#